data_AF-A0A4V2XT16-F1
#
_entry.id   AF-A0A4V2XT16-F1
#
_cell.length_a   1.000
_cell.length_b   1.000
_cell.length_c   1.000
_cell.angle_alpha   90.00
_cell.angle_beta   90.00
_cell.angle_gamma   90.00
#
_symmetry.space_group_name_H-M   'P 1'
#
loop_
_entity.id
_entity.type
_entity.pdbx_description
1 polymer ?
#
loop_
_entity_poly.entity_id
_entity_poly.type
_entity_poly.pdbx_seq_one_letter_code
_entity_poly.pdbx_strand_id
1 'polypeptide(L)'
;MSINDRLTAFGKVFRLDSHHAIERFGLFFGVLTLAGVLLLAASGVSAITAGRDTLAERALWTPKFTTSKTQLSGDVDGVYTNKRKNKALIMMHFDDRAKISYDASDYKAFLLGSDDKLKTEKLKTPGVTGSFHVFGATGYVGVVLESQRAFEPQVLNLTIRANAELSFSKQRADGANADELIGDRSFAKYDQWRIFLNPGASGSTTIDSLDAAKFDAARAYYEVVLEQEETKARDALDEKLGEMRTSLTQISSYSKDLATTKVDGLFLRPPAVPASIAGDQVTGETKAESKAGESTLALHTTKVVPGGFKFDWRSSNVEAGYLDQLVPKGQSYVDYLQTKAAETASTTGTSSEISDIAWTLSNGKSLTTDYRTSDVTMRPLTTVMNNLSQAYQDYYASKSKYQSDLLLGLLKLDVDLRDVRTNNTTNADEDFLVTYS
;
A
#
# COMPACT_ATOMS: atom_id res chain seq x y z
N MET A 1 -80.18 40.42 -11.00
CA MET A 1 -79.63 39.43 -10.04
C MET A 1 -78.26 39.93 -9.63
N SER A 2 -78.07 40.20 -8.34
CA SER A 2 -76.90 40.88 -7.77
C SER A 2 -75.68 39.95 -7.78
N ILE A 3 -74.45 40.49 -7.78
CA ILE A 3 -73.20 39.73 -7.58
C ILE A 3 -73.28 38.90 -6.28
N ASN A 4 -74.03 39.40 -5.28
CA ASN A 4 -74.29 38.69 -4.03
C ASN A 4 -75.12 37.40 -4.25
N ASP A 5 -76.04 37.37 -5.21
CA ASP A 5 -76.84 36.17 -5.49
C ASP A 5 -75.99 35.05 -6.11
N ARG A 6 -74.98 35.41 -6.91
CA ARG A 6 -74.04 34.46 -7.54
C ARG A 6 -73.04 33.88 -6.53
N LEU A 7 -72.55 34.71 -5.60
CA LEU A 7 -71.69 34.24 -4.50
C LEU A 7 -72.43 33.30 -3.55
N THR A 8 -73.70 33.58 -3.28
CA THR A 8 -74.54 32.74 -2.41
C THR A 8 -74.87 31.39 -3.06
N ALA A 9 -75.12 31.37 -4.38
CA ALA A 9 -75.32 30.13 -5.14
C ALA A 9 -74.04 29.28 -5.25
N PHE A 10 -72.88 29.92 -5.47
CA PHE A 10 -71.58 29.24 -5.47
C PHE A 10 -71.25 28.65 -4.08
N GLY A 11 -71.56 29.40 -3.02
CA GLY A 11 -71.43 28.93 -1.65
C GLY A 11 -72.31 27.72 -1.34
N LYS A 12 -73.53 27.65 -1.88
CA LYS A 12 -74.44 26.51 -1.67
C LYS A 12 -73.99 25.23 -2.39
N VAL A 13 -73.46 25.35 -3.62
CA VAL A 13 -72.96 24.20 -4.40
C VAL A 13 -71.70 23.58 -3.78
N PHE A 14 -70.79 24.41 -3.27
CA PHE A 14 -69.59 23.95 -2.55
C PHE A 14 -69.79 23.83 -1.03
N ARG A 15 -71.05 23.92 -0.57
CA ARG A 15 -71.47 23.87 0.84
C ARG A 15 -70.72 24.83 1.78
N LEU A 16 -70.20 25.99 1.33
CA LEU A 16 -69.45 27.05 2.05
C LEU A 16 -70.23 27.80 3.16
N ASP A 17 -71.17 27.12 3.81
CA ASP A 17 -71.87 27.57 5.02
C ASP A 17 -71.13 27.09 6.29
N SER A 18 -71.17 27.91 7.35
CA SER A 18 -70.72 27.64 8.72
C SER A 18 -71.10 26.24 9.24
N HIS A 19 -72.29 25.74 8.88
CA HIS A 19 -72.80 24.47 9.39
C HIS A 19 -72.05 23.24 8.86
N HIS A 20 -71.34 23.36 7.72
CA HIS A 20 -70.53 22.30 7.10
C HIS A 20 -69.02 22.61 7.20
N ALA A 21 -68.63 23.60 8.00
CA ALA A 21 -67.23 23.97 8.20
C ALA A 21 -66.45 22.88 8.95
N ILE A 22 -67.07 22.25 9.96
CA ILE A 22 -66.48 21.15 10.74
C ILE A 22 -66.32 19.89 9.87
N GLU A 23 -67.30 19.57 9.03
CA GLU A 23 -67.27 18.37 8.17
C GLU A 23 -66.19 18.48 7.07
N ARG A 24 -65.98 19.68 6.52
CA ARG A 24 -64.89 19.95 5.55
C ARG A 24 -63.54 20.04 6.22
N PHE A 25 -63.44 20.62 7.41
CA PHE A 25 -62.22 20.55 8.21
C PHE A 25 -61.84 19.09 8.46
N GLY A 26 -62.80 18.23 8.84
CA GLY A 26 -62.56 16.79 9.00
C GLY A 26 -62.13 16.08 7.72
N LEU A 27 -62.75 16.38 6.57
CA LEU A 27 -62.36 15.80 5.27
C LEU A 27 -60.97 16.27 4.83
N PHE A 28 -60.68 17.58 4.87
CA PHE A 28 -59.38 18.13 4.51
C PHE A 28 -58.28 17.67 5.47
N PHE A 29 -58.55 17.66 6.77
CA PHE A 29 -57.64 17.15 7.78
C PHE A 29 -57.39 15.65 7.59
N GLY A 30 -58.43 14.88 7.27
CA GLY A 30 -58.32 13.44 6.96
C GLY A 30 -57.45 13.17 5.73
N VAL A 31 -57.67 13.90 4.63
CA VAL A 31 -56.86 13.77 3.41
C VAL A 31 -55.42 14.22 3.64
N LEU A 32 -55.19 15.31 4.37
CA LEU A 32 -53.85 15.78 4.72
C LEU A 32 -53.13 14.81 5.66
N THR A 33 -53.85 14.21 6.61
CA THR A 33 -53.28 13.21 7.53
C THR A 33 -52.92 11.94 6.76
N LEU A 34 -53.78 11.47 5.85
CA LEU A 34 -53.52 10.28 5.04
C LEU A 34 -52.33 10.50 4.09
N ALA A 35 -52.28 11.67 3.44
CA ALA A 35 -51.14 12.08 2.61
C ALA A 35 -49.85 12.21 3.43
N GLY A 36 -49.92 12.77 4.64
CA GLY A 36 -48.80 12.86 5.57
C GLY A 36 -48.28 11.49 6.00
N VAL A 37 -49.17 10.54 6.33
CA VAL A 37 -48.81 9.16 6.67
C VAL A 37 -48.15 8.45 5.48
N LEU A 38 -48.69 8.62 4.27
CA LEU A 38 -48.12 8.03 3.06
C LEU A 38 -46.73 8.61 2.73
N LEU A 39 -46.54 9.92 2.88
CA LEU A 39 -45.24 10.58 2.66
C LEU A 39 -44.21 10.17 3.71
N LEU A 40 -44.60 10.03 4.98
CA LEU A 40 -43.73 9.55 6.05
C LEU A 40 -43.36 8.08 5.86
N ALA A 41 -44.32 7.24 5.45
CA ALA A 41 -44.06 5.82 5.14
C ALA A 41 -43.15 5.68 3.90
N ALA A 42 -43.39 6.43 2.83
CA ALA A 42 -42.54 6.43 1.63
C ALA A 42 -41.13 6.96 1.92
N SER A 43 -40.99 7.99 2.76
CA SER A 43 -39.69 8.52 3.18
C SER A 43 -38.94 7.55 4.10
N GLY A 44 -39.65 6.86 4.99
CA GLY A 44 -39.08 5.81 5.84
C GLY A 44 -38.62 4.60 5.02
N VAL A 45 -39.42 4.14 4.06
CA VAL A 45 -39.02 3.09 3.10
C VAL A 45 -37.83 3.56 2.28
N SER A 46 -37.85 4.80 1.75
CA SER A 46 -36.76 5.37 0.97
C SER A 46 -35.45 5.51 1.75
N ALA A 47 -35.51 5.86 3.04
CA ALA A 47 -34.33 5.96 3.91
C ALA A 47 -33.77 4.57 4.26
N ILE A 48 -34.64 3.58 4.49
CA ILE A 48 -34.24 2.19 4.71
C ILE A 48 -33.65 1.59 3.42
N THR A 49 -34.23 1.86 2.25
CA THR A 49 -33.66 1.40 0.98
C THR A 49 -32.35 2.10 0.68
N ALA A 50 -32.24 3.43 0.85
CA ALA A 50 -30.98 4.15 0.66
C ALA A 50 -29.88 3.67 1.62
N GLY A 51 -30.21 3.36 2.88
CA GLY A 51 -29.28 2.76 3.84
C GLY A 51 -28.85 1.36 3.43
N ARG A 52 -29.78 0.54 2.92
CA ARG A 52 -29.49 -0.80 2.38
C ARG A 52 -28.68 -0.75 1.09
N ASP A 53 -28.95 0.19 0.20
CA ASP A 53 -28.23 0.40 -1.06
C ASP A 53 -26.80 0.87 -0.75
N THR A 54 -26.62 1.76 0.23
CA THR A 54 -25.29 2.17 0.70
C THR A 54 -24.50 1.01 1.31
N LEU A 55 -25.14 0.12 2.07
CA LEU A 55 -24.53 -1.10 2.60
C LEU A 55 -24.26 -2.13 1.50
N ALA A 56 -25.15 -2.26 0.53
CA ALA A 56 -24.98 -3.16 -0.60
C ALA A 56 -23.88 -2.69 -1.55
N GLU A 57 -23.57 -1.40 -1.60
CA GLU A 57 -22.57 -0.83 -2.51
C GLU A 57 -21.18 -0.65 -1.88
N ARG A 58 -21.09 -0.12 -0.65
CA ARG A 58 -19.80 0.25 -0.05
C ARG A 58 -19.23 -0.91 0.76
N ALA A 59 -18.04 -1.37 0.38
CA ALA A 59 -17.20 -2.15 1.26
C ALA A 59 -16.83 -1.26 2.45
N LEU A 60 -17.45 -1.53 3.60
CA LEU A 60 -17.19 -0.84 4.86
C LEU A 60 -16.33 -1.75 5.70
N TRP A 61 -15.27 -1.20 6.29
CA TRP A 61 -14.55 -1.86 7.37
C TRP A 61 -14.02 -0.85 8.38
N THR A 62 -13.75 -1.32 9.60
CA THR A 62 -13.04 -0.54 10.63
C THR A 62 -11.57 -0.45 10.23
N PRO A 63 -10.98 0.74 10.00
CA PRO A 63 -9.62 0.86 9.45
C PRO A 63 -8.51 0.63 10.47
N LYS A 64 -8.81 0.76 11.78
CA LYS A 64 -7.84 0.60 12.86
C LYS A 64 -8.42 -0.28 13.95
N PHE A 65 -7.56 -1.00 14.66
CA PHE A 65 -7.96 -1.73 15.85
C PHE A 65 -6.93 -1.55 16.97
N THR A 66 -7.40 -1.78 18.19
CA THR A 66 -6.56 -1.85 19.39
C THR A 66 -7.00 -3.06 20.21
N THR A 67 -6.04 -3.82 20.71
CA THR A 67 -6.31 -4.98 21.57
C THR A 67 -6.68 -4.53 22.98
N SER A 68 -7.65 -5.21 23.59
CA SER A 68 -8.28 -4.76 24.82
C SER A 68 -7.35 -4.76 26.04
N LYS A 69 -6.43 -5.72 26.15
CA LYS A 69 -5.62 -5.90 27.36
C LYS A 69 -4.20 -5.38 27.17
N THR A 70 -3.62 -5.64 26.02
CA THR A 70 -2.22 -5.28 25.72
C THR A 70 -2.07 -3.92 25.07
N GLN A 71 -3.17 -3.35 24.58
CA GLN A 71 -3.20 -2.04 23.91
C GLN A 71 -2.27 -2.00 22.69
N LEU A 72 -2.06 -3.15 22.04
CA LEU A 72 -1.39 -3.24 20.76
C LEU A 72 -2.30 -2.66 19.69
N SER A 73 -1.75 -1.80 18.85
CA SER A 73 -2.46 -1.17 17.75
C SER A 73 -2.06 -1.79 16.41
N GLY A 74 -2.97 -1.65 15.45
CA GLY A 74 -2.78 -2.06 14.06
C GLY A 74 -3.84 -1.47 13.14
N ASP A 75 -3.66 -1.69 11.85
CA ASP A 75 -4.60 -1.29 10.82
C ASP A 75 -5.25 -2.50 10.13
N VAL A 76 -6.43 -2.27 9.55
CA VAL A 76 -7.11 -3.20 8.65
C VAL A 76 -6.91 -2.67 7.23
N ASP A 77 -6.02 -3.30 6.48
CA ASP A 77 -5.65 -2.85 5.13
C ASP A 77 -6.83 -2.95 4.17
N GLY A 78 -7.63 -4.01 4.32
CA GLY A 78 -8.81 -4.17 3.50
C GLY A 78 -9.56 -5.47 3.71
N VAL A 79 -10.71 -5.51 3.04
CA VAL A 79 -11.55 -6.70 2.91
C VAL A 79 -11.63 -7.06 1.44
N TYR A 80 -11.02 -8.19 1.12
CA TYR A 80 -10.89 -8.70 -0.24
C TYR A 80 -11.82 -9.89 -0.43
N THR A 81 -12.33 -10.09 -1.63
CA THR A 81 -13.29 -11.15 -1.95
C THR A 81 -12.84 -11.94 -3.17
N ASN A 82 -13.36 -13.15 -3.35
CA ASN A 82 -13.24 -13.84 -4.62
C ASN A 82 -14.36 -13.42 -5.60
N LYS A 83 -14.26 -13.84 -6.87
CA LYS A 83 -15.26 -13.46 -7.90
C LYS A 83 -16.68 -13.91 -7.55
N ARG A 84 -16.83 -15.03 -6.84
CA ARG A 84 -18.12 -15.56 -6.40
C ARG A 84 -18.64 -14.93 -5.10
N LYS A 85 -17.86 -14.07 -4.46
CA LYS A 85 -18.13 -13.43 -3.15
C LYS A 85 -18.50 -14.42 -2.05
N ASN A 86 -17.99 -15.64 -2.13
CA ASN A 86 -18.21 -16.69 -1.14
C ASN A 86 -16.96 -17.00 -0.32
N LYS A 87 -15.85 -16.30 -0.62
CA LYS A 87 -14.64 -16.26 0.18
C LYS A 87 -14.24 -14.80 0.39
N ALA A 88 -13.81 -14.46 1.60
CA ALA A 88 -13.35 -13.13 1.95
C ALA A 88 -12.08 -13.20 2.79
N LEU A 89 -11.07 -12.39 2.47
CA LEU A 89 -9.87 -12.17 3.26
C LEU A 89 -9.97 -10.81 3.93
N ILE A 90 -9.87 -10.80 5.25
CA ILE A 90 -9.63 -9.59 6.02
C ILE A 90 -8.13 -9.54 6.28
N MET A 91 -7.43 -8.61 5.63
CA MET A 91 -5.99 -8.38 5.86
C MET A 91 -5.82 -7.33 6.95
N MET A 92 -4.97 -7.62 7.91
CA MET A 92 -4.64 -6.75 9.03
C MET A 92 -3.13 -6.75 9.26
N HIS A 93 -2.61 -5.63 9.74
CA HIS A 93 -1.21 -5.54 10.16
C HIS A 93 -1.11 -4.90 11.54
N PHE A 94 -0.23 -5.43 12.37
CA PHE A 94 0.12 -4.81 13.64
C PHE A 94 1.27 -3.84 13.45
N ASP A 95 1.36 -2.80 14.30
CA ASP A 95 2.50 -1.89 14.30
C ASP A 95 3.84 -2.66 14.46
N ASP A 96 4.93 -2.20 13.83
CA ASP A 96 6.26 -2.84 13.82
C ASP A 96 6.82 -3.23 15.21
N ARG A 97 6.33 -2.61 16.27
CA ARG A 97 6.78 -2.85 17.66
C ARG A 97 5.88 -3.81 18.44
N ALA A 98 4.78 -4.24 17.83
CA ALA A 98 3.83 -5.13 18.46
C ALA A 98 4.45 -6.51 18.65
N LYS A 99 4.31 -7.04 19.87
CA LYS A 99 4.73 -8.40 20.18
C LYS A 99 3.50 -9.30 20.10
N ILE A 100 3.28 -9.86 18.92
CA ILE A 100 2.17 -10.77 18.63
C ILE A 100 2.66 -12.22 18.58
N SER A 101 1.74 -13.18 18.71
CA SER A 101 2.10 -14.57 18.46
C SER A 101 2.19 -14.80 16.95
N TYR A 102 3.21 -15.53 16.54
CA TYR A 102 3.36 -15.96 15.15
C TYR A 102 2.74 -17.34 14.89
N ASP A 103 2.10 -17.93 15.90
CA ASP A 103 1.36 -19.18 15.79
C ASP A 103 -0.14 -18.89 15.67
N ALA A 104 -0.72 -19.20 14.51
CA ALA A 104 -2.15 -18.99 14.25
C ALA A 104 -3.06 -19.77 15.22
N SER A 105 -2.58 -20.88 15.80
CA SER A 105 -3.35 -21.67 16.78
C SER A 105 -3.61 -20.93 18.09
N ASP A 106 -2.83 -19.88 18.38
CA ASP A 106 -3.06 -19.00 19.52
C ASP A 106 -4.27 -18.09 19.35
N TYR A 107 -4.90 -18.06 18.17
CA TYR A 107 -5.99 -17.15 17.87
C TYR A 107 -7.33 -17.89 17.72
N LYS A 108 -8.41 -17.23 18.16
CA LYS A 108 -9.80 -17.64 17.92
C LYS A 108 -10.64 -16.45 17.49
N ALA A 109 -11.67 -16.72 16.69
CA ALA A 109 -12.56 -15.70 16.16
C ALA A 109 -14.02 -15.95 16.52
N PHE A 110 -14.75 -14.86 16.69
CA PHE A 110 -16.19 -14.85 16.93
C PHE A 110 -16.84 -13.96 15.89
N LEU A 111 -17.85 -14.47 15.19
CA LEU A 111 -18.51 -13.77 14.10
C LEU A 111 -20.01 -13.63 14.37
N LEU A 112 -20.48 -12.39 14.22
CA LEU A 112 -21.85 -11.97 14.47
C LEU A 112 -22.35 -11.07 13.34
N GLY A 113 -23.66 -11.07 13.10
CA GLY A 113 -24.28 -10.01 12.32
C GLY A 113 -24.37 -8.72 13.13
N SER A 114 -24.50 -7.59 12.45
CA SER A 114 -24.67 -6.28 13.07
C SER A 114 -25.71 -5.46 12.31
N ASP A 115 -26.58 -4.75 13.06
CA ASP A 115 -27.52 -3.78 12.51
C ASP A 115 -26.85 -2.44 12.17
N ASP A 116 -27.64 -1.50 11.64
CA ASP A 116 -27.24 -0.13 11.29
C ASP A 116 -26.84 0.73 12.50
N LYS A 117 -27.13 0.25 13.72
CA LYS A 117 -26.76 0.85 15.01
C LYS A 117 -25.67 0.07 15.73
N LEU A 118 -24.96 -0.81 15.03
CA LEU A 118 -23.87 -1.65 15.55
C LEU A 118 -24.28 -2.64 16.66
N LYS A 119 -25.57 -2.96 16.76
CA LYS A 119 -26.08 -3.99 17.68
C LYS A 119 -25.98 -5.37 17.05
N THR A 120 -25.65 -6.34 17.87
CA THR A 120 -25.53 -7.74 17.47
C THR A 120 -26.85 -8.30 16.92
N GLU A 121 -26.77 -8.93 15.76
CA GLU A 121 -27.84 -9.68 15.11
C GLU A 121 -27.36 -11.06 14.66
N LYS A 122 -28.31 -11.90 14.23
CA LYS A 122 -28.02 -13.19 13.61
C LYS A 122 -27.31 -12.99 12.27
N LEU A 123 -26.38 -13.90 11.96
CA LEU A 123 -25.74 -13.94 10.65
C LEU A 123 -26.76 -14.30 9.56
N LYS A 124 -26.85 -13.47 8.52
CA LYS A 124 -27.70 -13.73 7.35
C LYS A 124 -27.10 -14.79 6.42
N THR A 125 -25.79 -14.92 6.40
CA THR A 125 -25.09 -15.97 5.64
C THR A 125 -24.92 -17.20 6.54
N PRO A 126 -25.62 -18.32 6.29
CA PRO A 126 -25.49 -19.54 7.07
C PRO A 126 -24.21 -20.30 6.69
N GLY A 127 -23.70 -21.09 7.64
CA GLY A 127 -22.59 -22.02 7.40
C GLY A 127 -21.27 -21.33 7.06
N VAL A 128 -21.05 -20.11 7.56
CA VAL A 128 -19.77 -19.42 7.42
C VAL A 128 -18.72 -20.13 8.26
N THR A 129 -17.65 -20.57 7.62
CA THR A 129 -16.46 -21.11 8.29
C THR A 129 -15.33 -20.09 8.19
N GLY A 130 -14.29 -20.25 8.98
CA GLY A 130 -13.15 -19.34 8.95
C GLY A 130 -11.82 -20.02 9.20
N SER A 131 -10.74 -19.33 8.87
CA SER A 131 -9.38 -19.67 9.27
C SER A 131 -8.58 -18.41 9.61
N PHE A 132 -7.63 -18.54 10.52
CA PHE A 132 -6.65 -17.49 10.84
C PHE A 132 -5.33 -17.81 10.17
N HIS A 133 -4.66 -16.78 9.67
CA HIS A 133 -3.37 -16.87 9.01
C HIS A 133 -2.42 -15.85 9.62
N VAL A 134 -1.21 -16.27 9.95
CA VAL A 134 -0.09 -15.37 10.26
C VAL A 134 0.85 -15.41 9.07
N PHE A 135 1.21 -14.25 8.53
CA PHE A 135 2.08 -14.13 7.36
C PHE A 135 3.55 -13.99 7.79
N GLY A 136 4.11 -15.06 8.35
CA GLY A 136 5.50 -15.07 8.82
C GLY A 136 5.77 -14.04 9.93
N ALA A 137 6.98 -13.47 9.93
CA ALA A 137 7.40 -12.44 10.87
C ALA A 137 7.06 -11.00 10.40
N THR A 138 6.25 -10.84 9.35
CA THR A 138 5.94 -9.55 8.73
C THR A 138 5.04 -8.64 9.57
N GLY A 139 4.42 -9.18 10.62
CA GLY A 139 3.41 -8.46 11.42
C GLY A 139 1.99 -8.49 10.82
N TYR A 140 1.84 -9.06 9.63
CA TYR A 140 0.54 -9.25 8.99
C TYR A 140 -0.17 -10.50 9.50
N VAL A 141 -1.47 -10.37 9.69
CA VAL A 141 -2.40 -11.46 10.01
C VAL A 141 -3.66 -11.36 9.16
N GLY A 142 -4.32 -12.49 8.94
CA GLY A 142 -5.48 -12.57 8.06
C GLY A 142 -6.57 -13.47 8.61
N VAL A 143 -7.82 -13.06 8.44
CA VAL A 143 -8.98 -13.95 8.62
C VAL A 143 -9.57 -14.24 7.26
N VAL A 144 -9.60 -15.52 6.89
CA VAL A 144 -10.32 -15.97 5.69
C VAL A 144 -11.66 -16.52 6.12
N LEU A 145 -12.75 -15.91 5.63
CA LEU A 145 -14.12 -16.40 5.79
C LEU A 145 -14.56 -17.11 4.53
N GLU A 146 -15.19 -18.27 4.66
CA GLU A 146 -15.73 -19.05 3.54
C GLU A 146 -17.20 -19.41 3.75
N SER A 147 -17.95 -19.51 2.65
CA SER A 147 -19.36 -19.88 2.63
C SER A 147 -19.69 -20.65 1.35
N GLN A 148 -20.74 -21.47 1.40
CA GLN A 148 -21.25 -22.18 0.22
C GLN A 148 -21.94 -21.25 -0.79
N ARG A 149 -22.44 -20.10 -0.32
CA ARG A 149 -23.09 -19.07 -1.13
C ARG A 149 -22.41 -17.71 -0.96
N ALA A 150 -22.68 -16.78 -1.87
CA ALA A 150 -22.20 -15.41 -1.73
C ALA A 150 -22.62 -14.81 -0.37
N PHE A 151 -21.74 -14.01 0.23
CA PHE A 151 -22.05 -13.28 1.46
C PHE A 151 -23.21 -12.33 1.21
N GLU A 152 -24.25 -12.43 2.05
CA GLU A 152 -25.36 -11.49 2.07
C GLU A 152 -24.85 -10.08 2.46
N PRO A 153 -25.38 -8.99 1.87
CA PRO A 153 -25.07 -7.63 2.29
C PRO A 153 -25.46 -7.39 3.76
N GLN A 154 -24.49 -7.50 4.65
CA GLN A 154 -24.64 -7.35 6.09
C GLN A 154 -23.32 -6.87 6.69
N VAL A 155 -23.40 -5.94 7.65
CA VAL A 155 -22.26 -5.61 8.49
C VAL A 155 -22.03 -6.78 9.44
N LEU A 156 -20.83 -7.34 9.41
CA LEU A 156 -20.37 -8.38 10.32
C LEU A 156 -19.55 -7.75 11.42
N ASN A 157 -19.71 -8.26 12.63
CA ASN A 157 -18.87 -7.95 13.78
C ASN A 157 -17.96 -9.16 14.01
N LEU A 158 -16.69 -9.00 13.65
CA LEU A 158 -15.64 -9.99 13.82
C LEU A 158 -14.80 -9.60 15.03
N THR A 159 -14.84 -10.43 16.07
CA THR A 159 -13.99 -10.28 17.26
C THR A 159 -12.92 -11.36 17.24
N ILE A 160 -11.65 -10.97 17.28
CA ILE A 160 -10.51 -11.89 17.31
C ILE A 160 -9.90 -11.84 18.70
N ARG A 161 -9.61 -13.00 19.26
CA ARG A 161 -9.02 -13.19 20.59
C ARG A 161 -7.67 -13.87 20.46
N ALA A 162 -6.65 -13.31 21.10
CA ALA A 162 -5.40 -13.98 21.37
C ALA A 162 -5.53 -14.79 22.68
N ASN A 163 -5.21 -16.07 22.62
CA ASN A 163 -5.15 -16.97 23.78
C ASN A 163 -3.77 -16.94 24.45
N ALA A 164 -2.73 -16.53 23.72
CA ALA A 164 -1.40 -16.25 24.23
C ALA A 164 -1.19 -14.75 24.41
N GLU A 165 -1.01 -14.28 25.65
CA GLU A 165 -0.68 -12.89 25.95
C GLU A 165 0.85 -12.72 26.00
N LEU A 166 1.42 -12.10 24.96
CA LEU A 166 2.88 -11.92 24.85
C LEU A 166 3.38 -10.54 25.31
N SER A 167 2.46 -9.65 25.68
CA SER A 167 2.75 -8.37 26.33
C SER A 167 1.73 -8.09 27.43
N PHE A 168 2.09 -7.30 28.45
CA PHE A 168 1.17 -6.91 29.53
C PHE A 168 1.42 -5.43 29.87
N SER A 169 0.44 -4.57 29.62
CA SER A 169 0.48 -3.16 30.02
C SER A 169 -0.20 -2.96 31.38
N LYS A 170 0.58 -2.61 32.41
CA LYS A 170 0.12 -2.38 33.80
C LYS A 170 -0.64 -1.06 34.04
N GLN A 171 -1.19 -0.40 33.02
CA GLN A 171 -1.92 0.85 33.23
C GLN A 171 -3.40 0.59 33.57
N ARG A 172 -3.68 0.65 34.89
CA ARG A 172 -4.96 0.85 35.60
C ARG A 172 -6.21 0.97 34.70
N ALA A 173 -7.27 0.17 34.85
CA ALA A 173 -7.98 -0.20 36.08
C ALA A 173 -8.25 1.01 36.99
N ASP A 174 -9.11 1.93 36.54
CA ASP A 174 -9.98 2.78 37.37
C ASP A 174 -10.80 3.70 36.44
N GLY A 175 -12.11 3.44 36.25
CA GLY A 175 -13.04 4.49 35.80
C GLY A 175 -14.04 4.23 34.66
N ALA A 176 -14.56 3.03 34.43
CA ALA A 176 -15.70 2.84 33.52
C ALA A 176 -16.95 2.34 34.28
N ASN A 177 -18.00 3.15 34.28
CA ASN A 177 -19.32 2.84 34.85
C ASN A 177 -19.93 1.60 34.16
N ALA A 178 -20.50 0.72 34.96
CA ALA A 178 -20.74 -0.69 34.64
C ALA A 178 -22.15 -1.02 34.10
N ASP A 179 -22.85 -0.11 33.42
CA ASP A 179 -24.28 -0.29 33.08
C ASP A 179 -24.67 -0.22 31.59
N GLU A 180 -23.73 -0.15 30.64
CA GLU A 180 -24.03 -0.39 29.21
C GLU A 180 -23.07 -1.43 28.63
N LEU A 181 -23.60 -2.40 27.87
CA LEU A 181 -22.94 -3.52 27.18
C LEU A 181 -22.90 -4.85 27.95
N ILE A 182 -23.92 -5.67 27.70
CA ILE A 182 -23.97 -7.11 28.00
C ILE A 182 -22.84 -7.92 27.29
N GLY A 183 -21.95 -7.27 26.52
CA GLY A 183 -20.82 -7.90 25.80
C GLY A 183 -19.42 -7.78 26.44
N ASP A 184 -19.24 -7.04 27.54
CA ASP A 184 -17.90 -6.47 27.85
C ASP A 184 -17.04 -7.21 28.89
N ARG A 185 -17.57 -8.23 29.58
CA ARG A 185 -16.77 -8.98 30.58
C ARG A 185 -15.63 -9.80 29.96
N SER A 186 -15.73 -10.16 28.68
CA SER A 186 -14.69 -10.92 27.99
C SER A 186 -13.50 -10.06 27.56
N PHE A 187 -13.73 -8.80 27.18
CA PHE A 187 -12.67 -7.85 26.80
C PHE A 187 -11.77 -7.48 27.99
N ALA A 188 -12.33 -7.51 29.20
CA ALA A 188 -11.56 -7.39 30.45
C ALA A 188 -10.77 -8.67 30.81
N LYS A 189 -11.19 -9.83 30.29
CA LYS A 189 -10.62 -11.15 30.65
C LYS A 189 -9.55 -11.64 29.66
N TYR A 190 -9.74 -11.38 28.37
CA TYR A 190 -8.89 -11.85 27.29
C TYR A 190 -8.39 -10.66 26.48
N ASP A 191 -7.23 -10.83 25.84
CA ASP A 191 -6.73 -9.86 24.89
C ASP A 191 -7.40 -10.08 23.52
N GLN A 192 -8.22 -9.12 23.11
CA GLN A 192 -9.05 -9.25 21.91
C GLN A 192 -9.28 -7.90 21.25
N TRP A 193 -9.51 -7.93 19.94
CA TRP A 193 -9.88 -6.75 19.16
C TRP A 193 -11.11 -7.05 18.32
N ARG A 194 -11.83 -5.99 17.96
CA ARG A 194 -13.07 -6.07 17.21
C ARG A 194 -12.98 -5.22 15.96
N ILE A 195 -13.45 -5.77 14.86
CA ILE A 195 -13.59 -5.07 13.59
C ILE A 195 -14.99 -5.29 13.05
N PHE A 196 -15.53 -4.25 12.41
CA PHE A 196 -16.75 -4.34 11.63
C PHE A 196 -16.38 -4.40 10.16
N LEU A 197 -17.04 -5.25 9.37
CA LEU A 197 -16.79 -5.36 7.94
C LEU A 197 -18.03 -5.81 7.15
N ASN A 198 -18.09 -5.54 5.86
CA ASN A 198 -19.15 -6.04 4.98
C ASN A 198 -18.57 -6.71 3.72
N PRO A 199 -18.38 -8.04 3.74
CA PRO A 199 -17.83 -8.76 2.59
C PRO A 199 -18.87 -8.99 1.48
N GLY A 200 -20.17 -8.77 1.76
CA GLY A 200 -21.25 -8.88 0.78
C GLY A 200 -21.46 -7.63 -0.06
N ALA A 201 -20.76 -6.52 0.23
CA ALA A 201 -20.85 -5.29 -0.54
C ALA A 201 -20.37 -5.47 -1.98
N SER A 202 -21.02 -4.82 -2.95
CA SER A 202 -20.70 -4.89 -4.37
C SER A 202 -19.32 -4.28 -4.68
N GLY A 203 -18.93 -3.21 -3.99
CA GLY A 203 -17.64 -2.53 -4.11
C GLY A 203 -16.47 -3.15 -3.35
N SER A 204 -16.54 -4.43 -2.97
CA SER A 204 -15.40 -5.17 -2.42
C SER A 204 -14.32 -5.39 -3.48
N THR A 205 -13.05 -5.20 -3.12
CA THR A 205 -11.91 -5.50 -4.01
C THR A 205 -11.81 -7.01 -4.19
N THR A 206 -11.61 -7.47 -5.42
CA THR A 206 -11.45 -8.90 -5.71
C THR A 206 -9.98 -9.27 -5.87
N ILE A 207 -9.56 -10.40 -5.31
CA ILE A 207 -8.21 -10.94 -5.47
C ILE A 207 -8.28 -12.39 -5.98
N ASP A 208 -7.34 -12.75 -6.86
CA ASP A 208 -7.36 -14.04 -7.55
C ASP A 208 -6.91 -15.20 -6.64
N SER A 209 -6.06 -14.91 -5.65
CA SER A 209 -5.63 -15.86 -4.62
C SER A 209 -6.80 -16.51 -3.85
N LEU A 210 -7.96 -15.84 -3.76
CA LEU A 210 -9.15 -16.41 -3.12
C LEU A 210 -9.99 -17.31 -4.04
N ASP A 211 -9.78 -17.31 -5.36
CA ASP A 211 -10.45 -18.25 -6.26
C ASP A 211 -9.79 -19.65 -6.24
N ALA A 212 -8.61 -19.79 -5.62
CA ALA A 212 -7.91 -21.06 -5.47
C ALA A 212 -8.66 -22.03 -4.54
N ALA A 213 -8.51 -23.34 -4.82
CA ALA A 213 -9.13 -24.41 -4.04
C ALA A 213 -8.65 -24.41 -2.58
N LYS A 214 -7.37 -24.11 -2.38
CA LYS A 214 -6.75 -23.88 -1.07
C LYS A 214 -6.22 -22.46 -1.02
N PHE A 215 -6.38 -21.81 0.13
CA PHE A 215 -5.82 -20.48 0.34
C PHE A 215 -4.30 -20.55 0.35
N ASP A 216 -3.67 -19.67 -0.43
CA ASP A 216 -2.22 -19.50 -0.50
C ASP A 216 -1.86 -18.16 0.15
N ALA A 217 -1.34 -18.20 1.37
CA ALA A 217 -0.99 -17.02 2.14
C ALA A 217 0.09 -16.17 1.45
N ALA A 218 1.07 -16.80 0.80
CA ALA A 218 2.13 -16.06 0.12
C ALA A 218 1.59 -15.31 -1.10
N ARG A 219 0.75 -15.97 -1.91
CA ARG A 219 0.11 -15.32 -3.06
C ARG A 219 -0.82 -14.20 -2.63
N ALA A 220 -1.64 -14.41 -1.60
CA ALA A 220 -2.51 -13.37 -1.06
C ALA A 220 -1.72 -12.18 -0.51
N TYR A 221 -0.61 -12.43 0.18
CA TYR A 221 0.28 -11.37 0.67
C TYR A 221 0.91 -10.59 -0.48
N TYR A 222 1.34 -11.26 -1.55
CA TYR A 222 1.84 -10.58 -2.74
C TYR A 222 0.78 -9.67 -3.38
N GLU A 223 -0.41 -10.20 -3.69
CA GLU A 223 -1.50 -9.45 -4.34
C GLU A 223 -2.00 -8.27 -3.49
N VAL A 224 -2.01 -8.41 -2.16
CA VAL A 224 -2.57 -7.40 -1.25
C VAL A 224 -1.54 -6.36 -0.80
N VAL A 225 -0.30 -6.79 -0.55
CA VAL A 225 0.72 -5.97 0.12
C VAL A 225 1.85 -5.63 -0.84
N LEU A 226 2.48 -6.65 -1.44
CA LEU A 226 3.75 -6.45 -2.14
C LEU A 226 3.61 -5.90 -3.56
N GLU A 227 2.51 -6.14 -4.26
CA GLU A 227 2.34 -5.70 -5.66
C GLU A 227 2.44 -4.16 -5.77
N GLN A 228 1.82 -3.43 -4.84
CA GLN A 228 1.89 -1.97 -4.82
C GLN A 228 3.28 -1.48 -4.41
N GLU A 229 3.91 -2.11 -3.41
CA GLU A 229 5.26 -1.74 -2.96
C GLU A 229 6.32 -2.05 -4.04
N GLU A 230 6.17 -3.15 -4.77
CA GLU A 230 6.99 -3.49 -5.92
C GLU A 230 6.83 -2.45 -7.02
N THR A 231 5.59 -2.04 -7.32
CA THR A 231 5.34 -0.98 -8.31
C THR A 231 6.05 0.33 -7.93
N LYS A 232 5.94 0.76 -6.67
CA LYS A 232 6.65 1.95 -6.17
C LYS A 232 8.18 1.80 -6.27
N ALA A 233 8.71 0.64 -5.90
CA ALA A 233 10.14 0.37 -5.99
C ALA A 233 10.64 0.39 -7.44
N ARG A 234 9.86 -0.15 -8.39
CA ARG A 234 10.14 -0.10 -9.83
C ARG A 234 10.07 1.31 -10.40
N ASP A 235 9.08 2.11 -10.01
CA ASP A 235 8.99 3.52 -10.40
C ASP A 235 10.23 4.31 -9.95
N ALA A 236 10.72 4.06 -8.73
CA ALA A 236 11.94 4.69 -8.21
C ALA A 236 13.20 4.25 -8.98
N LEU A 237 13.27 2.98 -9.41
CA LEU A 237 14.35 2.48 -10.28
C LEU A 237 14.30 3.19 -11.65
N ASP A 238 13.11 3.39 -12.19
CA ASP A 238 12.90 4.07 -13.47
C ASP A 238 13.31 5.55 -13.44
N GLU A 239 12.88 6.27 -12.41
CA GLU A 239 13.30 7.65 -12.18
C GLU A 239 14.82 7.74 -12.12
N LYS A 240 15.45 6.84 -11.35
CA LYS A 240 16.90 6.84 -11.19
C LYS A 240 17.64 6.50 -12.49
N LEU A 241 17.12 5.61 -13.33
CA LEU A 241 17.68 5.37 -14.66
C LEU A 241 17.58 6.60 -15.57
N GLY A 242 16.48 7.37 -15.46
CA GLY A 242 16.31 8.63 -16.17
C GLY A 242 17.36 9.68 -15.77
N GLU A 243 17.62 9.82 -14.46
CA GLU A 243 18.69 10.66 -13.93
C GLU A 243 20.06 10.20 -14.45
N MET A 244 20.36 8.91 -14.36
CA MET A 244 21.63 8.35 -14.84
C MET A 244 21.85 8.61 -16.34
N ARG A 245 20.82 8.47 -17.18
CA ARG A 245 20.88 8.77 -18.62
C ARG A 245 21.18 10.25 -18.86
N THR A 246 20.61 11.13 -18.04
CA THR A 246 20.88 12.57 -18.09
C THR A 246 22.32 12.88 -17.73
N SER A 247 22.85 12.29 -16.65
CA SER A 247 24.26 12.46 -16.26
C SER A 247 25.23 11.93 -17.31
N LEU A 248 24.95 10.79 -17.96
CA LEU A 248 25.76 10.30 -19.08
C LEU A 248 25.77 11.27 -20.26
N THR A 249 24.62 11.90 -20.55
CA THR A 249 24.51 12.93 -21.59
C THR A 249 25.34 14.17 -21.23
N GLN A 250 25.32 14.60 -19.97
CA GLN A 250 26.14 15.70 -19.47
C GLN A 250 27.64 15.37 -19.54
N ILE A 251 28.06 14.17 -19.13
CA ILE A 251 29.44 13.68 -19.26
C ILE A 251 29.88 13.78 -20.73
N SER A 252 29.05 13.31 -21.67
CA SER A 252 29.34 13.42 -23.11
C SER A 252 29.44 14.87 -23.57
N SER A 253 28.58 15.78 -23.09
CA SER A 253 28.63 17.21 -23.44
C SER A 253 29.90 17.87 -22.91
N TYR A 254 30.19 17.72 -21.62
CA TYR A 254 31.36 18.34 -20.99
C TYR A 254 32.68 17.75 -21.51
N SER A 255 32.69 16.49 -21.95
CA SER A 255 33.84 15.92 -22.66
C SER A 255 34.08 16.59 -24.02
N LYS A 256 33.03 17.00 -24.74
CA LYS A 256 33.16 17.78 -25.99
C LYS A 256 33.59 19.21 -25.72
N ASP A 257 33.06 19.84 -24.67
CA ASP A 257 33.49 21.17 -24.24
C ASP A 257 34.97 21.16 -23.86
N LEU A 258 35.43 20.12 -23.18
CA LEU A 258 36.85 19.94 -22.82
C LEU A 258 37.75 19.88 -24.05
N ALA A 259 37.33 19.14 -25.07
CA ALA A 259 38.09 18.99 -26.30
C ALA A 259 38.20 20.28 -27.13
N THR A 260 37.27 21.21 -26.95
CA THR A 260 37.18 22.46 -27.73
C THR A 260 37.65 23.70 -26.97
N THR A 261 37.65 23.67 -25.64
CA THR A 261 38.06 24.80 -24.79
C THR A 261 39.58 25.00 -24.83
N LYS A 262 40.00 26.23 -25.12
CA LYS A 262 41.41 26.62 -25.16
C LYS A 262 41.64 27.94 -24.45
N VAL A 263 42.79 28.07 -23.79
CA VAL A 263 43.29 29.32 -23.21
C VAL A 263 44.71 29.51 -23.73
N ASP A 264 44.95 30.54 -24.54
CA ASP A 264 46.26 30.84 -25.12
C ASP A 264 46.92 29.61 -25.80
N GLY A 265 46.12 28.83 -26.54
CA GLY A 265 46.57 27.60 -27.21
C GLY A 265 46.74 26.37 -26.28
N LEU A 266 46.68 26.54 -24.95
CA LEU A 266 46.63 25.45 -23.99
C LEU A 266 45.22 24.83 -23.94
N PHE A 267 45.17 23.51 -23.78
CA PHE A 267 43.94 22.75 -23.61
C PHE A 267 44.16 21.58 -22.65
N LEU A 268 43.09 21.08 -22.04
CA LEU A 268 43.15 19.87 -21.22
C LEU A 268 43.23 18.63 -22.10
N ARG A 269 44.14 17.71 -21.77
CA ARG A 269 44.09 16.36 -22.34
C ARG A 269 42.87 15.65 -21.75
N PRO A 270 42.09 14.93 -22.56
CA PRO A 270 40.96 14.16 -22.06
C PRO A 270 41.41 13.22 -20.92
N PRO A 271 40.80 13.29 -19.73
CA PRO A 271 41.13 12.37 -18.65
C PRO A 271 40.64 10.96 -18.99
N ALA A 272 41.20 9.95 -18.32
CA ALA A 272 40.61 8.62 -18.33
C ALA A 272 39.24 8.67 -17.63
N VAL A 273 38.22 8.06 -18.25
CA VAL A 273 36.91 7.89 -17.61
C VAL A 273 37.09 6.92 -16.43
N PRO A 274 36.57 7.23 -15.23
CA PRO A 274 36.63 6.34 -14.07
C PRO A 274 36.12 4.93 -14.41
N ALA A 275 36.78 3.89 -13.89
CA ALA A 275 36.50 2.51 -14.26
C ALA A 275 35.07 2.08 -13.90
N SER A 276 34.51 2.68 -12.86
CA SER A 276 33.12 2.50 -12.42
C SER A 276 32.07 3.11 -13.37
N ILE A 277 32.47 3.93 -14.35
CA ILE A 277 31.59 4.63 -15.31
C ILE A 277 31.92 4.22 -16.76
N ALA A 278 33.16 3.81 -17.00
CA ALA A 278 33.67 3.52 -18.33
C ALA A 278 32.85 2.42 -19.04
N GLY A 279 32.25 2.80 -20.18
CA GLY A 279 31.46 1.90 -21.02
C GLY A 279 29.99 1.77 -20.61
N ASP A 280 29.54 2.47 -19.57
CA ASP A 280 28.15 2.42 -19.15
C ASP A 280 27.22 3.11 -20.15
N GLN A 281 26.02 2.55 -20.32
CA GLN A 281 24.97 3.11 -21.15
C GLN A 281 23.62 2.93 -20.47
N VAL A 282 22.72 3.91 -20.62
CA VAL A 282 21.30 3.74 -20.32
C VAL A 282 20.53 3.87 -21.62
N THR A 283 19.91 2.78 -22.06
CA THR A 283 19.16 2.69 -23.31
C THR A 283 17.66 2.56 -23.05
N GLY A 284 16.82 2.82 -24.05
CA GLY A 284 15.36 2.73 -23.93
C GLY A 284 14.72 4.11 -23.72
N GLU A 285 13.41 4.08 -23.49
CA GLU A 285 12.55 5.25 -23.41
C GLU A 285 12.06 5.45 -21.97
N THR A 286 12.02 6.70 -21.52
CA THR A 286 11.29 7.06 -20.29
C THR A 286 9.79 6.91 -20.48
N LYS A 287 9.05 6.90 -19.37
CA LYS A 287 7.58 6.93 -19.39
C LYS A 287 7.00 8.08 -20.23
N ALA A 288 7.65 9.24 -20.21
CA ALA A 288 7.23 10.43 -20.96
C ALA A 288 7.54 10.34 -22.46
N GLU A 289 8.55 9.57 -22.86
CA GLU A 289 8.93 9.36 -24.26
C GLU A 289 8.14 8.21 -24.90
N SER A 290 7.74 7.23 -24.10
CA SER A 290 7.06 6.01 -24.55
C SER A 290 5.61 6.26 -24.95
N LYS A 291 5.23 5.73 -26.13
CA LYS A 291 3.83 5.75 -26.60
C LYS A 291 2.91 4.86 -25.77
N ALA A 292 3.46 3.84 -25.11
CA ALA A 292 2.70 2.92 -24.27
C ALA A 292 2.49 3.48 -22.85
N GLY A 293 3.15 4.58 -22.49
CA GLY A 293 3.09 5.12 -21.13
C GLY A 293 3.87 4.30 -20.11
N GLU A 294 4.85 3.52 -20.55
CA GLU A 294 5.70 2.65 -19.72
C GLU A 294 7.18 2.89 -20.04
N SER A 295 8.04 2.88 -19.02
CA SER A 295 9.48 3.05 -19.17
C SER A 295 10.19 1.75 -19.57
N THR A 296 11.06 1.83 -20.58
CA THR A 296 11.90 0.74 -21.07
C THR A 296 13.38 0.95 -20.78
N LEU A 297 13.71 1.90 -19.89
CA LEU A 297 15.09 2.25 -19.56
C LEU A 297 15.86 1.05 -18.99
N ALA A 298 17.06 0.78 -19.49
CA ALA A 298 17.91 -0.30 -18.99
C ALA A 298 19.37 0.16 -18.87
N LEU A 299 19.99 -0.13 -17.74
CA LEU A 299 21.42 0.09 -17.51
C LEU A 299 22.24 -1.06 -18.07
N HIS A 300 23.09 -0.76 -19.04
CA HIS A 300 24.16 -1.64 -19.51
C HIS A 300 25.47 -1.22 -18.86
N THR A 301 25.97 -2.05 -17.97
CA THR A 301 27.22 -1.81 -17.24
C THR A 301 28.04 -3.10 -17.13
N THR A 302 29.36 -2.96 -17.21
CA THR A 302 30.31 -4.06 -16.94
C THR A 302 30.78 -4.10 -15.50
N LYS A 303 30.65 -2.99 -14.75
CA LYS A 303 31.10 -2.84 -13.37
C LYS A 303 29.92 -2.58 -12.44
N VAL A 304 29.77 -3.41 -11.43
CA VAL A 304 28.82 -3.21 -10.34
C VAL A 304 29.54 -2.50 -9.22
N VAL A 305 28.92 -1.48 -8.62
CA VAL A 305 29.47 -0.82 -7.43
C VAL A 305 29.64 -1.85 -6.29
N PRO A 306 30.60 -1.66 -5.38
CA PRO A 306 30.74 -2.50 -4.21
C PRO A 306 29.42 -2.61 -3.42
N GLY A 307 29.01 -3.84 -3.12
CA GLY A 307 27.75 -4.16 -2.46
C GLY A 307 26.50 -3.91 -3.28
N GLY A 308 26.65 -3.49 -4.53
CA GLY A 308 25.56 -3.34 -5.48
C GLY A 308 25.15 -4.64 -6.15
N PHE A 309 23.99 -4.60 -6.78
CA PHE A 309 23.39 -5.70 -7.51
C PHE A 309 23.28 -5.39 -9.00
N LYS A 310 23.19 -6.44 -9.82
CA LYS A 310 22.87 -6.36 -11.25
C LYS A 310 22.00 -7.54 -11.64
N PHE A 311 20.74 -7.28 -11.99
CA PHE A 311 19.81 -8.24 -12.55
C PHE A 311 18.75 -7.53 -13.39
N ASP A 312 18.08 -8.29 -14.25
CA ASP A 312 16.96 -7.80 -15.04
C ASP A 312 15.66 -7.90 -14.25
N TRP A 313 15.39 -6.86 -13.45
CA TRP A 313 14.19 -6.76 -12.63
C TRP A 313 12.90 -6.63 -13.44
N ARG A 314 12.95 -6.31 -14.74
CA ARG A 314 11.77 -6.20 -15.60
C ARG A 314 11.26 -7.54 -16.10
N SER A 315 12.15 -8.51 -16.26
CA SER A 315 11.82 -9.83 -16.80
C SER A 315 11.01 -10.73 -15.86
N SER A 316 10.85 -10.33 -14.60
CA SER A 316 10.24 -11.11 -13.53
C SER A 316 9.54 -10.16 -12.54
N ASN A 317 8.89 -10.68 -11.50
CA ASN A 317 8.35 -9.94 -10.37
C ASN A 317 8.76 -10.57 -9.03
N VAL A 318 8.37 -9.95 -7.90
CA VAL A 318 8.65 -10.47 -6.56
C VAL A 318 8.02 -11.85 -6.36
N GLU A 319 6.82 -12.08 -6.87
CA GLU A 319 6.16 -13.39 -6.78
C GLU A 319 6.99 -14.51 -7.41
N ALA A 320 7.54 -14.27 -8.61
CA ALA A 320 8.38 -15.23 -9.32
C ALA A 320 9.79 -15.40 -8.70
N GLY A 321 10.23 -14.44 -7.88
CA GLY A 321 11.49 -14.52 -7.12
C GLY A 321 12.71 -13.98 -7.87
N TYR A 322 13.22 -12.83 -7.43
CA TYR A 322 14.44 -12.23 -7.98
C TYR A 322 15.72 -12.89 -7.48
N LEU A 323 15.74 -13.31 -6.22
CA LEU A 323 16.89 -13.92 -5.58
C LEU A 323 17.26 -15.25 -6.25
N ASP A 324 16.31 -15.98 -6.82
CA ASP A 324 16.58 -17.24 -7.52
C ASP A 324 17.41 -17.05 -8.80
N GLN A 325 17.42 -15.84 -9.37
CA GLN A 325 18.25 -15.48 -10.52
C GLN A 325 19.66 -15.02 -10.13
N LEU A 326 19.80 -14.52 -8.90
CA LEU A 326 21.02 -13.87 -8.40
C LEU A 326 21.90 -14.80 -7.56
N VAL A 327 21.27 -15.60 -6.69
CA VAL A 327 21.96 -16.40 -5.70
C VAL A 327 22.53 -17.65 -6.39
N PRO A 328 23.85 -17.88 -6.30
CA PRO A 328 24.45 -19.09 -6.84
C PRO A 328 23.79 -20.36 -6.29
N LYS A 329 23.62 -21.37 -7.15
CA LYS A 329 23.02 -22.65 -6.75
C LYS A 329 23.76 -23.24 -5.55
N GLY A 330 23.02 -23.58 -4.50
CA GLY A 330 23.55 -24.14 -3.25
C GLY A 330 24.05 -23.12 -2.23
N GLN A 331 24.03 -21.82 -2.55
CA GLN A 331 24.32 -20.76 -1.59
C GLN A 331 23.03 -20.28 -0.91
N SER A 332 23.11 -19.95 0.38
CA SER A 332 22.02 -19.27 1.09
C SER A 332 21.88 -17.83 0.60
N TYR A 333 20.66 -17.36 0.36
CA TYR A 333 20.42 -15.95 0.01
C TYR A 333 20.87 -15.01 1.14
N VAL A 334 20.82 -15.46 2.41
CA VAL A 334 21.30 -14.69 3.56
C VAL A 334 22.80 -14.48 3.46
N ASP A 335 23.57 -15.55 3.20
CA ASP A 335 25.03 -15.47 3.06
C ASP A 335 25.42 -14.63 1.85
N TYR A 336 24.67 -14.74 0.75
CA TYR A 336 24.87 -13.93 -0.45
C TYR A 336 24.68 -12.43 -0.16
N LEU A 337 23.57 -12.06 0.51
CA LEU A 337 23.30 -10.66 0.88
C LEU A 337 24.32 -10.12 1.90
N GLN A 338 24.77 -10.94 2.86
CA GLN A 338 25.83 -10.56 3.80
C GLN A 338 27.17 -10.34 3.10
N THR A 339 27.53 -11.22 2.16
CA THR A 339 28.75 -11.06 1.34
C THR A 339 28.71 -9.74 0.58
N LYS A 340 27.56 -9.42 -0.03
CA LYS A 340 27.34 -8.14 -0.70
C LYS A 340 27.46 -6.95 0.24
N ALA A 341 26.86 -7.00 1.42
CA ALA A 341 26.99 -5.93 2.41
C ALA A 341 28.45 -5.70 2.87
N ALA A 342 29.25 -6.77 2.96
CA ALA A 342 30.66 -6.68 3.35
C ALA A 342 31.57 -6.04 2.28
N GLU A 343 31.20 -6.11 1.00
CA GLU A 343 31.90 -5.40 -0.09
C GLU A 343 31.88 -3.88 0.14
N THR A 344 30.77 -3.34 0.66
CA THR A 344 30.63 -1.91 0.99
C THR A 344 31.56 -1.49 2.12
N ALA A 345 31.63 -2.28 3.20
CA ALA A 345 32.47 -1.99 4.36
C ALA A 345 33.97 -2.03 4.05
N SER A 346 34.36 -2.80 3.04
CA SER A 346 35.76 -3.00 2.64
C SER A 346 36.25 -1.99 1.60
N THR A 347 35.36 -1.15 1.05
CA THR A 347 35.71 -0.29 -0.09
C THR A 347 35.69 1.19 0.25
N THR A 348 36.87 1.79 0.39
CA THR A 348 37.10 3.24 0.48
C THR A 348 37.27 3.93 -0.88
N GLY A 349 37.15 3.20 -2.01
CA GLY A 349 37.89 3.52 -3.24
C GLY A 349 37.17 4.28 -4.37
N THR A 350 35.86 4.20 -4.57
CA THR A 350 35.34 4.66 -5.88
C THR A 350 35.06 6.17 -5.99
N SER A 351 34.71 6.84 -4.88
CA SER A 351 34.74 8.31 -4.84
C SER A 351 36.17 8.86 -4.94
N SER A 352 37.17 8.06 -4.53
CA SER A 352 38.58 8.40 -4.70
C SER A 352 39.00 8.36 -6.17
N GLU A 353 38.54 7.39 -6.99
CA GLU A 353 38.87 7.35 -8.43
C GLU A 353 38.49 8.64 -9.19
N ILE A 354 37.35 9.26 -8.83
CA ILE A 354 36.90 10.52 -9.46
C ILE A 354 37.69 11.72 -8.91
N SER A 355 37.99 11.70 -7.62
CA SER A 355 38.78 12.75 -6.95
C SER A 355 40.25 12.75 -7.39
N ASP A 356 40.76 11.59 -7.80
CA ASP A 356 42.15 11.34 -8.19
C ASP A 356 42.40 11.54 -9.70
N ILE A 357 41.41 12.05 -10.45
CA ILE A 357 41.58 12.34 -11.88
C ILE A 357 42.70 13.37 -12.08
N ALA A 358 43.69 12.99 -12.88
CA ALA A 358 44.81 13.86 -13.23
C ALA A 358 44.45 14.81 -14.40
N TRP A 359 44.30 16.10 -14.09
CA TRP A 359 43.95 17.14 -15.08
C TRP A 359 45.20 17.74 -15.73
N THR A 360 45.70 17.08 -16.77
CA THR A 360 46.94 17.45 -17.45
C THR A 360 46.68 18.31 -18.68
N LEU A 361 47.42 19.42 -18.83
CA LEU A 361 47.37 20.31 -19.98
C LEU A 361 48.18 19.77 -21.17
N SER A 362 47.96 20.33 -22.36
CA SER A 362 48.65 19.97 -23.60
C SER A 362 50.18 20.08 -23.50
N ASN A 363 50.68 21.03 -22.69
CA ASN A 363 52.09 21.26 -22.38
C ASN A 363 52.66 20.34 -21.27
N GLY A 364 51.87 19.42 -20.72
CA GLY A 364 52.29 18.46 -19.70
C GLY A 364 52.19 18.94 -18.25
N LYS A 365 51.79 20.20 -18.00
CA LYS A 365 51.57 20.74 -16.65
C LYS A 365 50.21 20.30 -16.07
N SER A 366 50.10 20.25 -14.76
CA SER A 366 48.86 20.00 -14.02
C SER A 366 48.04 21.28 -13.86
N LEU A 367 46.77 21.26 -14.28
CA LEU A 367 45.87 22.39 -14.08
C LEU A 367 45.61 22.66 -12.59
N THR A 368 45.55 21.61 -11.75
CA THR A 368 45.18 21.73 -10.33
C THR A 368 46.38 21.99 -9.41
N THR A 369 47.60 21.69 -9.86
CA THR A 369 48.83 21.84 -9.07
C THR A 369 49.66 23.04 -9.50
N ASP A 370 49.78 23.28 -10.81
CA ASP A 370 50.68 24.32 -11.35
C ASP A 370 50.00 25.67 -11.55
N TYR A 371 48.66 25.74 -11.42
CA TYR A 371 47.86 26.95 -11.56
C TYR A 371 46.93 27.10 -10.36
N ARG A 372 46.67 28.34 -9.93
CA ARG A 372 45.73 28.58 -8.83
C ARG A 372 44.31 28.60 -9.38
N THR A 373 43.37 28.04 -8.62
CA THR A 373 41.94 28.09 -8.98
C THR A 373 41.41 29.53 -9.13
N SER A 374 42.08 30.51 -8.52
CA SER A 374 41.78 31.95 -8.62
C SER A 374 42.35 32.62 -9.89
N ASP A 375 43.17 31.94 -10.69
CA ASP A 375 43.77 32.53 -11.89
C ASP A 375 42.69 32.76 -12.95
N VAL A 376 42.33 34.03 -13.16
CA VAL A 376 41.24 34.44 -14.04
C VAL A 376 41.43 33.94 -15.48
N THR A 377 42.68 33.82 -15.91
CA THR A 377 43.06 33.35 -17.25
C THR A 377 42.73 31.87 -17.45
N MET A 378 42.83 31.04 -16.41
CA MET A 378 42.58 29.59 -16.49
C MET A 378 41.12 29.21 -16.24
N ARG A 379 40.27 30.18 -15.88
CA ARG A 379 38.84 29.94 -15.54
C ARG A 379 38.09 29.09 -16.58
N PRO A 380 38.24 29.28 -17.90
CA PRO A 380 37.52 28.44 -18.87
C PRO A 380 37.86 26.95 -18.70
N LEU A 381 39.14 26.61 -18.54
CA LEU A 381 39.58 25.23 -18.36
C LEU A 381 39.18 24.68 -17.00
N THR A 382 39.29 25.49 -15.94
CA THR A 382 38.83 25.12 -14.59
C THR A 382 37.31 24.88 -14.53
N THR A 383 36.51 25.68 -15.24
CA THR A 383 35.05 25.50 -15.31
C THR A 383 34.69 24.18 -15.98
N VAL A 384 35.30 23.85 -17.12
CA VAL A 384 35.01 22.59 -17.81
C VAL A 384 35.50 21.38 -17.01
N MET A 385 36.67 21.49 -16.37
CA MET A 385 37.17 20.49 -15.42
C MET A 385 36.16 20.23 -14.29
N ASN A 386 35.66 21.29 -13.66
CA ASN A 386 34.71 21.18 -12.54
C ASN A 386 33.39 20.58 -13.01
N ASN A 387 32.86 21.01 -14.16
CA ASN A 387 31.61 20.49 -14.72
C ASN A 387 31.72 18.98 -15.04
N LEU A 388 32.82 18.56 -15.66
CA LEU A 388 33.04 17.14 -15.97
C LEU A 388 33.25 16.30 -14.70
N SER A 389 34.02 16.82 -13.74
CA SER A 389 34.21 16.17 -12.43
C SER A 389 32.89 15.98 -11.70
N GLN A 390 32.06 17.02 -11.64
CA GLN A 390 30.74 16.97 -11.00
C GLN A 390 29.83 15.97 -11.72
N ALA A 391 29.80 15.96 -13.05
CA ALA A 391 28.97 15.02 -13.81
C ALA A 391 29.37 13.55 -13.57
N TYR A 392 30.67 13.26 -13.40
CA TYR A 392 31.12 11.93 -12.97
C TYR A 392 30.65 11.59 -11.56
N GLN A 393 30.76 12.52 -10.60
CA GLN A 393 30.30 12.31 -9.22
C GLN A 393 28.79 12.07 -9.17
N ASP A 394 28.00 12.86 -9.89
CA ASP A 394 26.54 12.75 -9.95
C ASP A 394 26.11 11.41 -10.55
N TYR A 395 26.74 11.00 -11.65
CA TYR A 395 26.48 9.68 -12.26
C TYR A 395 26.85 8.56 -11.30
N TYR A 396 28.02 8.59 -10.68
CA TYR A 396 28.46 7.54 -9.76
C TYR A 396 27.55 7.44 -8.53
N ALA A 397 27.15 8.57 -7.94
CA ALA A 397 26.20 8.60 -6.84
C ALA A 397 24.86 7.99 -7.25
N SER A 398 24.36 8.34 -8.44
CA SER A 398 23.11 7.80 -8.99
C SER A 398 23.20 6.30 -9.26
N LYS A 399 24.29 5.84 -9.86
CA LYS A 399 24.58 4.42 -10.09
C LYS A 399 24.66 3.65 -8.77
N SER A 400 25.34 4.20 -7.77
CA SER A 400 25.44 3.61 -6.44
C SER A 400 24.06 3.45 -5.78
N LYS A 401 23.25 4.52 -5.81
CA LYS A 401 21.87 4.48 -5.30
C LYS A 401 21.02 3.45 -6.03
N TYR A 402 21.09 3.41 -7.36
CA TYR A 402 20.38 2.43 -8.17
C TYR A 402 20.78 0.99 -7.80
N GLN A 403 22.08 0.70 -7.81
CA GLN A 403 22.59 -0.67 -7.66
C GLN A 403 22.56 -1.19 -6.23
N SER A 404 22.80 -0.36 -5.22
CA SER A 404 22.97 -0.81 -3.83
C SER A 404 21.74 -0.60 -2.95
N ASP A 405 20.95 0.44 -3.22
CA ASP A 405 19.79 0.77 -2.38
C ASP A 405 18.48 0.34 -3.04
N LEU A 406 18.23 0.80 -4.27
CA LEU A 406 16.93 0.59 -4.93
C LEU A 406 16.74 -0.87 -5.36
N LEU A 407 17.77 -1.48 -5.98
CA LEU A 407 17.71 -2.91 -6.30
C LEU A 407 17.63 -3.79 -5.05
N LEU A 408 18.32 -3.41 -3.96
CA LEU A 408 18.17 -4.10 -2.68
C LEU A 408 16.74 -3.97 -2.11
N GLY A 409 16.09 -2.83 -2.33
CA GLY A 409 14.67 -2.64 -1.99
C GLY A 409 13.77 -3.71 -2.61
N LEU A 410 13.94 -4.00 -3.90
CA LEU A 410 13.20 -5.10 -4.56
C LEU A 410 13.55 -6.47 -3.97
N LEU A 411 14.83 -6.72 -3.67
CA LEU A 411 15.24 -7.99 -3.07
C LEU A 411 14.68 -8.17 -1.66
N LYS A 412 14.47 -7.09 -0.89
CA LYS A 412 13.82 -7.17 0.42
C LYS A 412 12.37 -7.62 0.32
N LEU A 413 11.62 -7.13 -0.68
CA LEU A 413 10.25 -7.60 -0.92
C LEU A 413 10.21 -9.12 -1.22
N ASP A 414 11.19 -9.64 -1.97
CA ASP A 414 11.35 -11.09 -2.21
C ASP A 414 11.71 -11.83 -0.92
N VAL A 415 12.57 -11.28 -0.06
CA VAL A 415 12.85 -11.86 1.27
C VAL A 415 11.59 -11.93 2.12
N ASP A 416 10.79 -10.86 2.16
CA ASP A 416 9.54 -10.82 2.93
C ASP A 416 8.55 -11.88 2.41
N LEU A 417 8.40 -11.99 1.09
CA LEU A 417 7.56 -13.04 0.50
C LEU A 417 8.07 -14.45 0.82
N ARG A 418 9.39 -14.68 0.81
CA ARG A 418 10.00 -15.97 1.19
C ARG A 418 9.78 -16.30 2.65
N ASP A 419 9.83 -15.30 3.52
CA ASP A 419 9.50 -15.46 4.94
C ASP A 419 8.05 -15.92 5.09
N VAL A 420 7.10 -15.27 4.41
CA VAL A 420 5.69 -15.72 4.38
C VAL A 420 5.57 -17.15 3.84
N ARG A 421 6.24 -17.49 2.73
CA ARG A 421 6.20 -18.85 2.15
C ARG A 421 6.67 -19.93 3.12
N THR A 422 7.66 -19.62 3.94
CA THR A 422 8.33 -20.60 4.82
C THR A 422 7.71 -20.65 6.20
N ASN A 423 7.35 -19.49 6.74
CA ASN A 423 7.01 -19.28 8.14
C ASN A 423 5.55 -18.89 8.37
N ASN A 424 4.68 -18.98 7.35
CA ASN A 424 3.25 -18.81 7.59
C ASN A 424 2.72 -19.91 8.52
N THR A 425 1.75 -19.55 9.36
CA THR A 425 1.00 -20.49 10.18
C THR A 425 -0.50 -20.29 9.94
N THR A 426 -1.26 -21.38 10.03
CA THR A 426 -2.70 -21.37 9.80
C THR A 426 -3.43 -22.12 10.91
N ASN A 427 -4.51 -21.53 11.40
CA ASN A 427 -5.51 -22.20 12.22
C ASN A 427 -6.81 -22.31 11.42
N ALA A 428 -7.11 -23.51 10.95
CA ALA A 428 -8.33 -23.84 10.22
C ALA A 428 -9.17 -24.89 10.95
N ASP A 429 -8.99 -25.01 12.27
CA ASP A 429 -9.73 -25.94 13.10
C ASP A 429 -11.23 -25.57 13.13
N GLU A 430 -12.10 -26.57 13.26
CA GLU A 430 -13.56 -26.35 13.24
C GLU A 430 -14.03 -25.40 14.36
N ASP A 431 -13.28 -25.30 15.45
CA ASP A 431 -13.58 -24.45 16.60
C ASP A 431 -12.86 -23.08 16.57
N PHE A 432 -12.09 -22.79 15.52
CA PHE A 432 -11.46 -21.48 15.34
C PHE A 432 -12.51 -20.38 15.25
N LEU A 433 -13.49 -20.53 14.35
CA LEU A 433 -14.54 -19.55 14.12
C LEU A 433 -15.83 -19.97 14.80
N VAL A 434 -16.21 -19.25 15.85
CA VAL A 434 -17.51 -19.43 16.50
C VAL A 434 -18.51 -18.43 15.92
N THR A 435 -19.50 -18.94 15.21
CA THR A 435 -20.65 -18.15 14.72
C THR A 435 -21.80 -18.24 15.70
N TYR A 436 -22.51 -17.14 15.97
CA TYR A 436 -23.79 -17.21 16.68
C TYR A 436 -24.95 -17.04 15.69
N SER A 437 -25.74 -18.10 15.58
CA SER A 437 -26.87 -18.23 14.64
C SER A 437 -28.21 -17.83 15.22
#